data_AF-A0A368FIU5-F1
#
_entry.id   AF-A0A368FIU5-F1
#
_cell.length_a   1.000
_cell.length_b   1.000
_cell.length_c   1.000
_cell.angle_alpha   90.00
_cell.angle_beta   90.00
_cell.angle_gamma   90.00
#
_symmetry.space_group_name_H-M   'P 1'
#
loop_
_entity.id
_entity.type
_entity.pdbx_description
1 polymer ?
#
loop_
_entity_poly.entity_id
_entity_poly.type
_entity_poly.pdbx_seq_one_letter_code
_entity_poly.pdbx_strand_id
1 'polypeptide(L)'
;MYRALHIFSSLGKGKILVKNFEIGTYDKNKKPICVDGKPQFTFPGHFKLLKGTVEVVEPVKDGAKPLQLAVTLEKNSWVVGVVCEDGKSKNQFVPDEMCTFDLCKVSSLCDLLGMKTPAPVDVTKLVEKEYIDMGPMPIPQLSGEWQLSVKLVQGKKVLGGLRVGKGSEWLNIESVEGEGATMDITRSAPEAHEEL
;
A
#
# COMPACT_ATOMS: atom_id res chain seq x y z
N MET A 1 22.43 -9.97 7.41
CA MET A 1 21.24 -10.58 8.05
C MET A 1 20.02 -9.86 7.48
N TYR A 2 19.14 -10.55 6.75
CA TYR A 2 17.95 -9.96 6.14
C TYR A 2 16.89 -9.65 7.20
N ARG A 3 16.25 -8.47 7.15
CA ARG A 3 15.08 -8.16 7.98
C ARG A 3 13.88 -7.87 7.09
N ALA A 4 12.83 -8.67 7.26
CA ALA A 4 11.55 -8.43 6.62
C ALA A 4 10.85 -7.24 7.27
N LEU A 5 10.08 -6.51 6.47
CA LEU A 5 9.08 -5.58 6.95
C LEU A 5 7.99 -6.39 7.67
N HIS A 6 7.93 -6.24 8.99
CA HIS A 6 6.85 -6.84 9.76
C HIS A 6 5.60 -5.98 9.63
N ILE A 7 4.52 -6.58 9.14
CA ILE A 7 3.20 -5.96 9.12
C ILE A 7 2.46 -6.40 10.37
N PHE A 8 2.07 -5.43 11.16
CA PHE A 8 1.24 -5.64 12.32
C PHE A 8 -0.19 -5.43 11.90
N SER A 9 -1.00 -6.46 11.99
CA SER A 9 -2.44 -6.26 11.96
C SER A 9 -2.83 -5.51 13.23
N SER A 10 -3.75 -4.55 13.08
CA SER A 10 -4.49 -4.15 14.26
C SER A 10 -5.25 -5.39 14.72
N LEU A 11 -5.06 -5.75 16.00
CA LEU A 11 -5.76 -6.83 16.71
C LEU A 11 -7.26 -6.52 16.73
N GLY A 12 -7.92 -6.64 15.58
CA GLY A 12 -9.35 -6.50 15.46
C GLY A 12 -10.00 -7.77 16.00
N LYS A 13 -10.98 -7.63 16.88
CA LYS A 13 -12.04 -8.62 17.07
C LYS A 13 -12.97 -8.64 15.83
N GLY A 14 -12.38 -8.64 14.65
CA GLY A 14 -13.04 -8.40 13.37
C GLY A 14 -13.46 -9.70 12.69
N LYS A 15 -14.27 -9.55 11.64
CA LYS A 15 -14.72 -10.67 10.80
C LYS A 15 -13.56 -11.34 10.06
N ILE A 16 -12.48 -10.60 9.85
CA ILE A 16 -11.27 -11.05 9.16
C ILE A 16 -10.08 -10.78 10.08
N LEU A 17 -9.34 -11.82 10.39
CA LEU A 17 -8.12 -11.76 11.19
C LEU A 17 -6.93 -11.98 10.27
N VAL A 18 -6.01 -11.03 10.28
CA VAL A 18 -4.76 -11.12 9.54
C VAL A 18 -3.63 -11.31 10.54
N LYS A 19 -2.74 -12.29 10.34
CA LYS A 19 -1.71 -12.66 11.31
C LYS A 19 -0.38 -12.95 10.64
N ASN A 20 0.71 -12.54 11.29
CA ASN A 20 2.09 -12.89 10.95
C ASN A 20 2.50 -12.52 9.51
N PHE A 21 2.12 -11.32 9.05
CA PHE A 21 2.54 -10.86 7.73
C PHE A 21 3.98 -10.35 7.76
N GLU A 22 4.79 -10.87 6.86
CA GLU A 22 6.17 -10.44 6.61
C GLU A 22 6.31 -10.12 5.13
N ILE A 23 6.73 -8.89 4.82
CA ILE A 23 7.03 -8.46 3.44
C ILE A 23 8.54 -8.22 3.32
N GLY A 24 9.17 -8.83 2.32
CA GLY A 24 10.53 -8.50 1.94
C GLY A 24 10.54 -7.30 0.99
N THR A 25 11.50 -6.41 1.17
CA THR A 25 11.80 -5.31 0.24
C THR A 25 13.05 -5.63 -0.56
N TYR A 26 13.03 -5.29 -1.85
CA TYR A 26 14.09 -5.62 -2.80
C TYR A 26 14.37 -4.43 -3.73
N ASP A 27 15.63 -4.30 -4.15
CA ASP A 27 16.10 -3.29 -5.11
C ASP A 27 15.60 -3.60 -6.52
N LYS A 28 15.84 -2.71 -7.48
CA LYS A 28 15.53 -2.92 -8.91
C LYS A 28 16.07 -4.21 -9.55
N ASN A 29 17.04 -4.86 -8.91
CA ASN A 29 17.66 -6.12 -9.36
C ASN A 29 17.16 -7.32 -8.55
N LYS A 30 16.07 -7.18 -7.79
CA LYS A 30 15.50 -8.21 -6.91
C LYS A 30 16.47 -8.68 -5.82
N LYS A 31 17.42 -7.82 -5.40
CA LYS A 31 18.29 -8.06 -4.24
C LYS A 31 17.63 -7.49 -2.99
N PRO A 32 17.56 -8.23 -1.87
CA PRO A 32 16.92 -7.71 -0.67
C PRO A 32 17.65 -6.47 -0.12
N ILE A 33 16.91 -5.46 0.34
CA ILE A 33 17.47 -4.23 0.91
C ILE A 33 17.09 -4.07 2.39
N CYS A 34 18.07 -3.75 3.23
CA CYS A 34 17.85 -3.25 4.59
C CYS A 34 18.95 -2.23 4.92
N VAL A 35 18.62 -1.15 5.64
CA VAL A 35 19.62 -0.19 6.17
C VAL A 35 19.55 -0.20 7.69
N ASP A 36 20.70 -0.42 8.35
CA ASP A 36 20.83 -0.46 9.81
C ASP A 36 19.84 -1.38 10.53
N GLY A 37 19.47 -2.48 9.88
CA GLY A 37 18.48 -3.42 10.41
C GLY A 37 17.04 -2.88 10.42
N LYS A 38 16.79 -1.73 9.79
CA LYS A 38 15.46 -1.20 9.50
C LYS A 38 15.04 -1.58 8.08
N PRO A 39 13.74 -1.80 7.86
CA PRO A 39 13.24 -2.01 6.51
C PRO A 39 13.38 -0.71 5.71
N GLN A 40 13.79 -0.86 4.46
CA GLN A 40 13.96 0.22 3.51
C GLN A 40 13.40 -0.22 2.15
N PHE A 41 12.80 0.71 1.43
CA PHE A 41 12.34 0.50 0.07
C PHE A 41 12.97 1.51 -0.88
N THR A 42 13.41 1.05 -2.05
CA THR A 42 13.95 1.92 -3.11
C THR A 42 13.03 1.91 -4.31
N PHE A 43 12.78 3.07 -4.91
CA PHE A 43 12.18 3.17 -6.24
C PHE A 43 13.27 3.32 -7.31
N PRO A 44 13.18 2.60 -8.45
CA PRO A 44 12.36 1.42 -8.66
C PRO A 44 12.81 0.24 -7.77
N GLY A 45 11.87 -0.65 -7.42
CA GLY A 45 12.14 -1.78 -6.55
C GLY A 45 10.94 -2.72 -6.43
N HIS A 46 11.03 -3.70 -5.53
CA HIS A 46 10.03 -4.76 -5.43
C HIS A 46 9.68 -5.14 -4.01
N PHE A 47 8.43 -5.55 -3.81
CA PHE A 47 7.98 -6.22 -2.59
C PHE A 47 7.71 -7.69 -2.84
N LYS A 48 7.91 -8.53 -1.82
CA LYS A 48 7.47 -9.93 -1.84
C LYS A 48 6.84 -10.30 -0.52
N LEU A 49 5.65 -10.91 -0.55
CA LEU A 49 5.07 -11.50 0.65
C LEU A 49 5.86 -12.76 1.02
N LEU A 50 6.46 -12.77 2.21
CA LEU A 50 7.29 -13.87 2.71
C LEU A 50 6.50 -14.80 3.64
N LYS A 51 5.59 -14.22 4.44
CA LYS A 51 4.69 -14.94 5.34
C LYS A 51 3.40 -14.16 5.48
N GLY A 52 2.31 -14.85 5.77
CA GLY A 52 1.06 -14.23 6.17
C GLY A 52 -0.09 -15.23 6.20
N THR A 53 -0.93 -15.13 7.21
CA THR A 53 -2.16 -15.93 7.30
C THR A 53 -3.39 -15.05 7.44
N VAL A 54 -4.47 -15.44 6.76
CA VAL A 54 -5.78 -14.80 6.86
C VAL A 54 -6.78 -15.82 7.36
N GLU A 55 -7.55 -15.43 8.37
CA GLU A 55 -8.64 -16.21 8.94
C GLU A 55 -9.94 -15.41 8.80
N VAL A 56 -10.89 -15.96 8.06
CA VAL A 56 -12.22 -15.39 7.88
C VAL A 56 -13.13 -16.01 8.93
N VAL A 57 -13.35 -15.27 10.02
CA VAL A 57 -14.22 -15.67 11.14
C VAL A 57 -15.68 -15.59 10.73
N GLU A 58 -16.03 -14.53 10.00
CA GLU A 58 -17.34 -14.33 9.40
C GLU A 58 -17.19 -13.94 7.93
N PRO A 59 -17.89 -14.62 7.00
CA PRO A 59 -17.85 -14.27 5.59
C PRO A 59 -18.30 -12.82 5.35
N VAL A 60 -17.61 -12.16 4.42
CA VAL A 60 -18.02 -10.85 3.89
C VAL A 60 -18.15 -10.96 2.38
N LYS A 61 -19.28 -10.49 1.86
CA LYS A 61 -19.56 -10.51 0.43
C LYS A 61 -19.46 -9.10 -0.11
N ASP A 62 -18.84 -8.99 -1.28
CA ASP A 62 -18.98 -7.80 -2.10
C ASP A 62 -20.44 -7.71 -2.56
N GLY A 63 -21.06 -6.54 -2.43
CA GLY A 63 -22.50 -6.41 -2.59
C GLY A 63 -22.90 -4.94 -2.77
N ALA A 64 -24.07 -4.55 -2.24
CA ALA A 64 -24.54 -3.16 -2.34
C ALA A 64 -23.56 -2.12 -1.76
N LYS A 65 -22.62 -2.56 -0.91
CA LYS A 65 -21.49 -1.75 -0.44
C LYS A 65 -20.20 -2.49 -0.77
N PRO A 66 -19.32 -1.90 -1.60
CA PRO A 66 -18.09 -2.56 -1.99
C PRO A 66 -17.14 -2.74 -0.81
N LEU A 67 -16.28 -3.75 -0.89
CA LEU A 67 -15.15 -3.92 0.00
C LEU A 67 -14.03 -2.94 -0.40
N GLN A 68 -13.77 -1.96 0.46
CA GLN A 68 -12.81 -0.89 0.18
C GLN A 68 -11.58 -1.00 1.08
N LEU A 69 -10.42 -0.75 0.50
CA LEU A 69 -9.15 -0.52 1.19
C LEU A 69 -8.99 0.98 1.40
N ALA A 70 -9.21 1.43 2.63
CA ALA A 70 -9.00 2.81 3.04
C ALA A 70 -7.56 2.98 3.52
N VAL A 71 -6.76 3.75 2.76
CA VAL A 71 -5.34 4.00 3.04
C VAL A 71 -5.18 5.20 3.95
N THR A 72 -4.29 5.07 4.93
CA THR A 72 -3.71 6.20 5.67
C THR A 72 -2.21 6.20 5.40
N LEU A 73 -1.72 7.30 4.85
CA LEU A 73 -0.34 7.49 4.43
C LEU A 73 0.15 8.83 4.95
N GLU A 74 1.23 8.80 5.73
CA GLU A 74 1.83 9.98 6.34
C GLU A 74 3.33 9.98 6.10
N LYS A 75 3.87 11.16 5.77
CA LYS A 75 5.30 11.41 5.71
C LYS A 75 5.76 12.10 6.98
N ASN A 76 6.90 11.69 7.54
CA ASN A 76 7.56 12.38 8.65
C ASN A 76 8.19 13.69 8.13
N SER A 77 7.35 14.68 7.82
CA SER A 77 7.76 15.95 7.24
C SER A 77 6.72 17.00 7.58
N TRP A 78 7.16 18.15 8.08
CA TRP A 78 6.27 19.28 8.36
C TRP A 78 5.60 19.85 7.11
N VAL A 79 6.22 19.70 5.93
CA VAL A 79 5.71 20.23 4.65
C VAL A 79 4.69 19.29 4.03
N VAL A 80 4.97 17.98 4.01
CA VAL A 80 4.13 16.99 3.33
C VAL A 80 3.06 16.42 4.27
N GLY A 81 3.45 16.08 5.50
CA GLY A 81 2.57 15.55 6.54
C GLY A 81 1.69 14.38 6.08
N VAL A 82 0.41 14.46 6.42
CA VAL A 82 -0.61 13.47 6.08
C VAL A 82 -1.01 13.61 4.62
N VAL A 83 -0.86 12.54 3.85
CA VAL A 83 -1.22 12.46 2.43
C VAL A 83 -2.60 11.84 2.25
N CYS A 84 -2.82 10.70 2.90
CA CYS A 84 -4.13 10.05 2.97
C CYS A 84 -4.51 9.83 4.44
N GLU A 85 -5.77 10.06 4.78
CA GLU A 85 -6.34 9.77 6.10
C GLU A 85 -7.64 9.00 5.91
N ASP A 86 -7.66 7.74 6.36
CA ASP A 86 -8.83 6.86 6.31
C ASP A 86 -9.54 6.82 4.95
N GLY A 87 -8.73 6.72 3.89
CA GLY A 87 -9.22 6.61 2.52
C GLY A 87 -9.47 7.95 1.81
N LYS A 88 -9.29 9.07 2.50
CA LYS A 88 -9.46 10.42 1.92
C LYS A 88 -8.12 11.10 1.75
N SER A 89 -7.95 11.80 0.64
CA SER A 89 -6.80 12.66 0.44
C SER A 89 -6.85 13.86 1.39
N LYS A 90 -5.68 14.19 1.92
CA LYS A 90 -5.39 15.43 2.66
C LYS A 90 -4.37 16.30 1.93
N ASN A 91 -3.98 15.90 0.73
CA ASN A 91 -2.94 16.54 -0.04
C ASN A 91 -3.45 16.91 -1.44
N GLN A 92 -3.29 18.17 -1.83
CA GLN A 92 -3.77 18.68 -3.12
C GLN A 92 -3.19 17.98 -4.36
N PHE A 93 -2.05 17.29 -4.22
CA PHE A 93 -1.39 16.57 -5.31
C PHE A 93 -1.78 15.10 -5.40
N VAL A 94 -2.52 14.58 -4.42
CA VAL A 94 -2.99 13.19 -4.40
C VAL A 94 -4.51 13.21 -4.47
N PRO A 95 -5.12 12.67 -5.53
CA PRO A 95 -6.58 12.64 -5.63
C PRO A 95 -7.14 11.51 -4.75
N ASP A 96 -8.41 11.61 -4.35
CA ASP A 96 -9.06 10.67 -3.40
C ASP A 96 -9.03 9.22 -3.89
N GLU A 97 -9.05 9.02 -5.21
CA GLU A 97 -9.00 7.70 -5.86
C GLU A 97 -7.68 6.96 -5.59
N MET A 98 -6.62 7.68 -5.21
CA MET A 98 -5.35 7.08 -4.79
C MET A 98 -5.28 6.75 -3.29
N CYS A 99 -6.26 7.22 -2.50
CA CYS A 99 -6.36 6.92 -1.08
C CYS A 99 -7.36 5.79 -0.78
N THR A 100 -8.29 5.48 -1.69
CA THR A 100 -9.25 4.37 -1.54
C THR A 100 -9.24 3.44 -2.74
N PHE A 101 -9.09 2.14 -2.49
CA PHE A 101 -9.12 1.11 -3.53
C PHE A 101 -10.27 0.13 -3.31
N ASP A 102 -10.85 -0.38 -4.39
CA ASP A 102 -11.83 -1.46 -4.34
C ASP A 102 -11.08 -2.80 -4.30
N LEU A 103 -11.14 -3.51 -3.17
CA LEU A 103 -10.36 -4.73 -2.94
C LEU A 103 -10.63 -5.78 -4.02
N CYS A 104 -11.88 -5.94 -4.44
CA CYS A 104 -12.27 -6.98 -5.39
C CYS A 104 -11.88 -6.65 -6.83
N LYS A 105 -11.60 -5.38 -7.12
CA LYS A 105 -11.03 -4.96 -8.41
C LYS A 105 -9.52 -5.11 -8.46
N VAL A 106 -8.83 -4.94 -7.32
CA VAL A 106 -7.36 -4.98 -7.26
C VAL A 106 -6.79 -6.32 -6.81
N SER A 107 -7.62 -7.26 -6.35
CA SER A 107 -7.16 -8.52 -5.77
C SER A 107 -8.15 -9.67 -5.97
N SER A 108 -7.61 -10.88 -6.17
CA SER A 108 -8.35 -12.14 -6.16
C SER A 108 -8.76 -12.62 -4.76
N LEU A 109 -8.43 -11.86 -3.70
CA LEU A 109 -8.72 -12.26 -2.32
C LEU A 109 -10.21 -12.21 -1.95
N CYS A 110 -11.09 -11.61 -2.77
CA CYS A 110 -12.51 -11.50 -2.44
C CYS A 110 -13.23 -12.84 -2.36
N ASP A 111 -12.83 -13.83 -3.17
CA ASP A 111 -13.39 -15.18 -3.08
C ASP A 111 -13.07 -15.83 -1.72
N LEU A 112 -11.85 -15.62 -1.23
CA LEU A 112 -11.44 -16.08 0.10
C LEU A 112 -12.28 -15.42 1.20
N LEU A 113 -12.49 -14.11 1.12
CA LEU A 113 -13.26 -13.36 2.12
C LEU A 113 -14.76 -13.71 2.14
N GLY A 114 -15.27 -14.23 1.03
CA GLY A 114 -16.65 -14.70 0.87
C GLY A 114 -16.98 -16.00 1.60
N MET A 115 -15.98 -16.68 2.18
CA MET A 115 -16.16 -17.98 2.83
C MET A 115 -15.52 -18.02 4.21
N LYS A 116 -16.19 -18.67 5.16
CA LYS A 116 -15.63 -18.88 6.50
C LYS A 116 -14.49 -19.88 6.39
N THR A 117 -13.32 -19.54 6.87
CA THR A 117 -12.18 -20.45 6.85
C THR A 117 -12.21 -21.34 8.10
N PRO A 118 -12.06 -22.67 7.98
CA PRO A 118 -12.03 -23.56 9.14
C PRO A 118 -10.76 -23.41 10.00
N ALA A 119 -9.69 -22.87 9.41
CA ALA A 119 -8.42 -22.54 10.05
C ALA A 119 -7.75 -21.38 9.28
N PRO A 120 -6.76 -20.69 9.86
CA PRO A 120 -6.00 -19.65 9.14
C PRO A 120 -5.41 -20.17 7.83
N VAL A 121 -5.70 -19.48 6.74
CA VAL A 121 -5.22 -19.79 5.38
C VAL A 121 -3.91 -19.07 5.14
N ASP A 122 -2.89 -19.81 4.75
CA ASP A 122 -1.61 -19.26 4.32
C ASP A 122 -1.77 -18.57 2.96
N VAL A 123 -1.65 -17.24 2.96
CA VAL A 123 -1.87 -16.44 1.75
C VAL A 123 -0.64 -16.40 0.85
N THR A 124 0.56 -16.81 1.32
CA THR A 124 1.75 -16.82 0.44
C THR A 124 1.57 -17.76 -0.75
N LYS A 125 0.76 -18.81 -0.57
CA LYS A 125 0.39 -19.78 -1.60
C LYS A 125 -0.57 -19.21 -2.66
N LEU A 126 -1.26 -18.13 -2.32
CA LEU A 126 -2.20 -17.44 -3.22
C LEU A 126 -1.50 -16.37 -4.07
N VAL A 127 -0.38 -15.83 -3.58
CA VAL A 127 0.44 -14.82 -4.29
C VAL A 127 1.76 -15.40 -4.82
N GLU A 128 1.80 -16.73 -4.99
CA GLU A 128 3.01 -17.54 -5.08
C GLU A 128 3.69 -17.42 -6.45
N LYS A 129 4.30 -16.24 -6.72
CA LYS A 129 5.48 -16.02 -7.60
C LYS A 129 5.78 -14.55 -7.89
N GLU A 130 4.87 -13.62 -7.59
CA GLU A 130 5.02 -12.26 -8.10
C GLU A 130 5.67 -11.34 -7.06
N TYR A 131 6.81 -10.80 -7.47
CA TYR A 131 7.26 -9.54 -6.93
C TYR A 131 6.21 -8.49 -7.28
N ILE A 132 5.77 -7.71 -6.30
CA ILE A 132 4.99 -6.51 -6.58
C ILE A 132 6.01 -5.48 -7.06
N ASP A 133 6.07 -5.31 -8.37
CA ASP A 133 7.02 -4.44 -9.05
C ASP A 133 6.56 -2.99 -8.94
N MET A 134 7.41 -2.14 -8.36
CA MET A 134 7.20 -0.71 -8.33
C MET A 134 8.17 -0.04 -9.30
N GLY A 135 7.60 0.58 -10.34
CA GLY A 135 8.35 1.32 -11.33
C GLY A 135 9.00 2.60 -10.76
N PRO A 136 9.82 3.30 -11.56
CA PRO A 136 10.37 4.58 -11.17
C PRO A 136 9.24 5.59 -10.93
N MET A 137 9.32 6.34 -9.84
CA MET A 137 8.43 7.47 -9.58
C MET A 137 9.24 8.76 -9.52
N PRO A 138 9.08 9.68 -10.49
CA PRO A 138 9.88 10.91 -10.59
C PRO A 138 9.33 12.00 -9.66
N ILE A 139 9.28 11.71 -8.36
CA ILE A 139 8.78 12.64 -7.35
C ILE A 139 9.87 12.74 -6.26
N PRO A 140 10.74 13.77 -6.29
CA PRO A 140 11.87 13.91 -5.35
C PRO A 140 11.43 13.91 -3.88
N GLN A 141 10.23 14.41 -3.63
CA GLN A 141 9.56 14.44 -2.34
C GLN A 141 9.01 13.08 -1.87
N LEU A 142 9.22 11.98 -2.60
CA LEU A 142 8.95 10.63 -2.11
C LEU A 142 9.99 10.13 -1.11
N SER A 143 11.24 10.59 -1.21
CA SER A 143 12.30 10.12 -0.30
C SER A 143 12.04 10.59 1.14
N GLY A 144 12.28 9.70 2.11
CA GLY A 144 12.17 9.97 3.54
C GLY A 144 11.39 8.90 4.30
N GLU A 145 11.01 9.23 5.53
CA GLU A 145 10.32 8.32 6.45
C GLU A 145 8.79 8.39 6.26
N TRP A 146 8.15 7.23 6.11
CA TRP A 146 6.72 7.09 5.86
C TRP A 146 6.03 6.11 6.82
N GLN A 147 4.78 6.40 7.14
CA GLN A 147 3.88 5.48 7.81
C GLN A 147 2.72 5.11 6.90
N LEU A 148 2.43 3.82 6.82
CA LEU A 148 1.34 3.27 6.03
C LEU A 148 0.46 2.40 6.93
N SER A 149 -0.84 2.66 6.89
CA SER A 149 -1.85 1.71 7.35
C SER A 149 -3.00 1.61 6.36
N VAL A 150 -3.62 0.44 6.31
CA VAL A 150 -4.73 0.12 5.41
C VAL A 150 -5.83 -0.51 6.23
N LYS A 151 -7.04 0.01 6.14
CA LYS A 151 -8.24 -0.57 6.74
C LYS A 151 -9.09 -1.20 5.64
N LEU A 152 -9.54 -2.43 5.86
CA LEU A 152 -10.61 -3.02 5.06
C LEU A 152 -11.94 -2.54 5.63
N VAL A 153 -12.71 -1.82 4.82
CA VAL A 153 -13.99 -1.21 5.20
C VAL A 153 -15.11 -1.64 4.27
N GLN A 154 -16.32 -1.75 4.81
CA GLN A 154 -17.54 -1.97 4.03
C GLN A 154 -18.60 -0.97 4.48
N GLY A 155 -18.82 0.06 3.66
CA GLY A 155 -19.56 1.24 4.08
C GLY A 155 -18.89 1.95 5.26
N LYS A 156 -19.57 2.02 6.40
CA LYS A 156 -19.04 2.66 7.63
C LYS A 156 -18.39 1.67 8.61
N LYS A 157 -18.37 0.37 8.29
CA LYS A 157 -17.84 -0.67 9.19
C LYS A 157 -16.40 -1.00 8.82
N VAL A 158 -15.51 -1.00 9.82
CA VAL A 158 -14.15 -1.52 9.69
C VAL A 158 -14.18 -3.02 9.94
N LEU A 159 -13.68 -3.79 8.98
CA LEU A 159 -13.68 -5.26 9.01
C LEU A 159 -12.33 -5.82 9.48
N GLY A 160 -11.26 -5.08 9.26
CA GLY A 160 -9.88 -5.40 9.66
C GLY A 160 -8.91 -4.30 9.24
N GLY A 161 -7.65 -4.40 9.66
CA GLY A 161 -6.63 -3.44 9.24
C GLY A 161 -5.20 -3.94 9.41
N LEU A 162 -4.32 -3.37 8.59
CA LEU A 162 -2.89 -3.63 8.54
C LEU A 162 -2.14 -2.33 8.76
N ARG A 163 -1.05 -2.38 9.53
CA ARG A 163 -0.09 -1.30 9.67
C ARG A 163 1.30 -1.85 9.37
N VAL A 164 2.05 -1.09 8.60
CA VAL A 164 3.46 -1.34 8.36
C VAL A 164 4.26 -0.86 9.58
N GLY A 165 5.08 -1.74 10.18
CA GLY A 165 5.87 -1.41 11.38
C GLY A 165 5.09 -1.45 12.70
N LYS A 166 5.80 -1.51 13.83
CA LYS A 166 5.22 -1.50 15.18
C LYS A 166 4.99 -0.06 15.67
N GLY A 167 3.81 0.22 16.20
CA GLY A 167 3.55 1.47 16.93
C GLY A 167 3.84 2.71 16.10
N SER A 168 4.90 3.44 16.44
CA SER A 168 5.37 4.67 15.78
C SER A 168 6.56 4.46 14.82
N GLU A 169 6.85 3.22 14.41
CA GLU A 169 7.92 2.93 13.44
C GLU A 169 7.61 3.53 12.05
N TRP A 170 8.63 4.10 11.41
CA TRP A 170 8.57 4.66 10.07
C TRP A 170 9.36 3.77 9.09
N LEU A 171 8.84 3.62 7.87
CA LEU A 171 9.51 2.98 6.75
C LEU A 171 10.31 4.02 5.98
N ASN A 172 11.62 3.81 5.81
CA ASN A 172 12.42 4.69 4.96
C ASN A 172 12.22 4.33 3.48
N ILE A 173 11.84 5.32 2.69
CA ILE A 173 11.70 5.23 1.23
C ILE A 173 12.82 6.06 0.62
N GLU A 174 13.48 5.50 -0.39
CA GLU A 174 14.44 6.22 -1.22
C GLU A 174 14.00 6.15 -2.68
N SER A 175 14.02 7.28 -3.36
CA SER A 175 13.97 7.32 -4.81
C SER A 175 15.40 7.38 -5.32
N VAL A 176 15.82 6.39 -6.10
CA VAL A 176 17.11 6.44 -6.80
C VAL A 176 16.84 7.12 -8.12
N GLU A 177 17.38 8.32 -8.32
CA GLU A 177 17.37 8.97 -9.63
C GLU A 177 18.04 8.05 -10.64
N GLY A 178 17.26 7.55 -11.60
CA GLY A 178 17.72 6.64 -12.64
C GLY A 178 16.84 6.78 -13.88
N GLU A 179 17.42 7.38 -14.92
CA GLU A 179 16.98 7.46 -16.32
C GLU A 179 15.46 7.50 -16.53
N GLY A 180 14.77 8.41 -15.83
CA GLY A 180 13.41 8.78 -16.18
C GLY A 180 13.44 9.69 -17.40
N ALA A 181 12.85 9.26 -18.51
CA ALA A 181 12.61 10.09 -19.67
C ALA A 181 12.05 11.45 -19.23
N THR A 182 12.66 12.53 -19.71
CA THR A 182 12.17 13.89 -19.60
C THR A 182 10.71 13.92 -20.06
N MET A 183 9.77 14.09 -19.13
CA MET A 183 8.43 14.52 -19.51
C MET A 183 8.57 15.95 -20.02
N ASP A 184 8.60 16.11 -21.33
CA ASP A 184 8.43 17.40 -22.00
C ASP A 184 7.05 17.94 -21.61
N ILE A 185 7.00 18.79 -20.59
CA ILE A 185 5.87 19.67 -20.35
C ILE A 185 6.02 20.83 -21.34
N THR A 186 5.89 20.54 -22.63
CA THR A 186 5.64 21.58 -23.62
C THR A 186 4.20 22.02 -23.42
N ARG A 187 4.08 23.06 -22.60
CA ARG A 187 2.92 23.91 -22.38
C ARG A 187 2.24 24.21 -23.73
N SER A 188 1.16 23.51 -24.05
CA SER A 188 0.29 23.89 -25.18
C SER A 188 -0.16 25.32 -24.93
N ALA A 189 0.24 26.23 -25.82
CA ALA A 189 -0.17 27.63 -25.79
C ALA A 189 -1.71 27.71 -25.88
N PRO A 190 -2.35 28.64 -25.16
CA PRO A 190 -3.79 28.85 -25.32
C PRO A 190 -4.06 29.43 -26.71
N GLU A 191 -4.94 28.77 -27.46
CA GLU A 191 -5.45 29.28 -28.74
C GLU A 191 -6.13 30.63 -28.51
N ALA A 192 -5.64 31.65 -29.21
CA ALA A 192 -6.26 32.96 -29.26
C ALA A 192 -7.57 32.83 -30.06
N HIS A 193 -8.70 33.08 -29.40
CA HIS A 193 -9.93 33.42 -30.10
C HIS A 193 -9.78 34.83 -30.68
N GLU A 194 -9.69 34.91 -32.01
CA GLU A 194 -9.76 36.16 -32.75
C GLU A 194 -11.24 36.56 -32.88
N GLU A 195 -11.60 37.74 -32.36
CA GLU A 195 -12.85 38.41 -32.66
C GLU A 195 -12.83 38.89 -34.12
N LEU A 196 -13.87 38.54 -34.89
CA LEU A 196 -14.47 39.35 -35.96
C LEU A 196 -15.83 38.75 -36.38
#